data_AF-A0A972G3V1-F1
#
_entry.id   AF-A0A972G3V1-F1
#
_cell.length_a   1.000
_cell.length_b   1.000
_cell.length_c   1.000
_cell.angle_alpha   90.00
_cell.angle_beta   90.00
_cell.angle_gamma   90.00
#
_symmetry.space_group_name_H-M   'P 1'
#
loop_
_entity.id
_entity.type
_entity.pdbx_description
1 polymer ?
#
loop_
_entity_poly.entity_id
_entity_poly.type
_entity_poly.pdbx_seq_one_letter_code
_entity_poly.pdbx_strand_id
1 'polypeptide(L)'
;MPVDVVRSTAWAEVQSSVMLHAMHQDQVSVAPDGADVFLSSTFCPISGFTIDRHILAIQQHPDFTPGLNTDLINRRFDRVGAAAEPGLMSLSGRDDTETSLVWISEFLKGTSRQPVETAFNVPNGEAI
;
A
#
# COMPACT_ATOMS: atom_id res chain seq x y z
N MET A 1 10.83 -1.58 1.93
CA MET A 1 10.75 -0.50 0.93
C MET A 1 9.75 0.53 1.42
N PRO A 2 10.12 1.81 1.51
CA PRO A 2 9.18 2.86 1.87
C PRO A 2 8.16 3.10 0.75
N VAL A 3 6.88 3.14 1.10
CA VAL A 3 5.77 3.52 0.23
C VAL A 3 4.82 4.46 0.95
N ASP A 4 4.16 5.33 0.21
CA ASP A 4 3.18 6.28 0.70
C ASP A 4 1.78 5.81 0.33
N VAL A 5 0.85 5.90 1.27
CA VAL A 5 -0.58 5.84 0.96
C VAL A 5 -0.99 7.24 0.49
N VAL A 6 -1.14 7.39 -0.82
CA VAL A 6 -1.38 8.68 -1.48
C VAL A 6 -2.87 9.03 -1.60
N ARG A 7 -3.75 8.06 -1.32
CA ARG A 7 -5.19 8.25 -1.32
C ARG A 7 -5.83 7.40 -0.22
N SER A 8 -6.78 7.98 0.52
CA SER A 8 -7.57 7.22 1.48
C SER A 8 -8.51 6.24 0.76
N THR A 9 -8.65 5.06 1.33
CA THR A 9 -9.66 4.05 0.98
C THR A 9 -10.58 3.82 2.19
N ALA A 10 -11.41 2.77 2.13
CA ALA A 10 -12.16 2.35 3.31
C ALA A 10 -11.32 1.65 4.38
N TRP A 11 -10.08 1.25 4.05
CA TRP A 11 -9.20 0.46 4.92
C TRP A 11 -7.80 1.07 5.10
N ALA A 12 -7.44 2.09 4.33
CA ALA A 12 -6.17 2.78 4.41
C ALA A 12 -6.38 4.29 4.50
N GLU A 13 -5.74 4.95 5.46
CA GLU A 13 -5.65 6.41 5.50
C GLU A 13 -4.40 6.89 4.78
N VAL A 14 -4.45 8.12 4.27
CA VAL A 14 -3.27 8.81 3.76
C VAL A 14 -2.20 8.85 4.85
N GLN A 15 -1.03 8.31 4.52
CA GLN A 15 0.12 8.24 5.42
C GLN A 15 1.40 8.14 4.60
N SER A 16 2.44 8.83 5.05
CA SER A 16 3.77 8.74 4.45
C SER A 16 4.57 7.59 5.06
N SER A 17 5.39 6.93 4.24
CA SER A 17 6.46 6.02 4.66
C SER A 17 6.00 4.79 5.44
N VAL A 18 5.06 4.02 4.88
CA VAL A 18 4.78 2.65 5.29
C VAL A 18 5.90 1.75 4.77
N MET A 19 6.53 0.99 5.66
CA MET A 19 7.67 0.13 5.33
C MET A 19 7.20 -1.29 5.02
N LEU A 20 7.14 -1.65 3.73
CA LEU A 20 6.65 -2.96 3.29
C LEU A 20 7.76 -3.78 2.63
N HIS A 21 7.67 -5.10 2.71
CA HIS A 21 8.59 -5.99 1.98
C HIS A 21 8.37 -5.94 0.46
N ALA A 22 9.45 -5.90 -0.30
CA ALA A 22 9.40 -5.86 -1.76
C ALA A 22 10.53 -6.72 -2.35
N MET A 23 10.20 -7.41 -3.45
CA MET A 23 11.12 -8.22 -4.24
C MET A 23 10.52 -8.30 -5.64
N HIS A 24 10.82 -7.31 -6.48
CA HIS A 24 10.35 -7.25 -7.85
C HIS A 24 11.37 -6.54 -8.73
N GLN A 25 11.38 -6.88 -10.01
CA GLN A 25 12.21 -6.25 -11.04
C GLN A 25 11.34 -5.37 -11.96
N ASP A 26 10.18 -5.90 -12.33
CA ASP A 26 9.19 -5.19 -13.14
C ASP A 26 8.19 -4.47 -12.23
N GLN A 27 7.53 -3.46 -12.77
CA GLN A 27 6.47 -2.72 -12.10
C GLN A 27 5.42 -2.25 -13.10
N VAL A 28 4.21 -2.01 -12.61
CA VAL A 28 3.17 -1.35 -13.41
C VAL A 28 3.63 0.08 -13.72
N SER A 29 3.76 0.41 -15.00
CA SER A 29 4.19 1.73 -15.46
C SER A 29 3.05 2.61 -15.96
N VAL A 30 1.91 2.00 -16.30
CA VAL A 30 0.68 2.67 -16.75
C VAL A 30 -0.48 2.07 -15.98
N ALA A 31 -1.27 2.91 -15.32
CA ALA A 31 -2.43 2.46 -14.56
C ALA A 31 -3.49 1.91 -15.53
N PRO A 32 -4.11 0.75 -15.24
CA PRO A 32 -5.20 0.26 -16.05
C PRO A 32 -6.42 1.19 -15.98
N ASP A 33 -7.29 1.12 -16.98
CA ASP A 33 -8.51 1.93 -17.02
C ASP A 33 -9.38 1.68 -15.77
N GLY A 34 -9.87 2.77 -15.17
CA GLY A 34 -10.66 2.72 -13.94
C GLY A 34 -9.84 2.44 -12.67
N ALA A 35 -8.52 2.40 -12.74
CA ALA A 35 -7.68 2.19 -11.57
C ALA A 35 -7.52 3.45 -10.72
N ASP A 36 -7.80 3.29 -9.44
CA ASP A 36 -7.54 4.28 -8.40
C ASP A 36 -6.26 3.91 -7.66
N VAL A 37 -5.15 4.57 -8.02
CA VAL A 37 -3.86 4.39 -7.34
C VAL A 37 -3.95 4.95 -5.92
N PHE A 38 -3.67 4.11 -4.92
CA PHE A 38 -3.70 4.50 -3.51
C PHE A 38 -2.35 4.31 -2.82
N LEU A 39 -1.43 3.56 -3.41
CA LEU A 39 -0.09 3.31 -2.86
C LEU A 39 0.98 3.67 -3.90
N SER A 40 2.00 4.43 -3.50
CA SER A 40 3.01 4.97 -4.41
C SER A 40 4.38 5.10 -3.74
N SER A 41 5.45 5.16 -4.54
CA SER A 41 6.80 5.56 -4.09
C SER A 41 7.56 6.17 -5.27
N THR A 42 8.67 6.86 -4.98
CA THR A 42 9.58 7.39 -6.02
C THR A 42 10.11 6.30 -6.95
N PHE A 43 10.36 5.09 -6.43
CA PHE A 43 10.84 3.95 -7.22
C PHE A 43 9.70 3.29 -8.02
N CYS A 44 8.55 3.07 -7.38
CA CYS A 44 7.38 2.41 -7.96
C CYS A 44 6.13 3.30 -7.83
N PRO A 45 5.86 4.19 -8.81
CA PRO A 45 4.77 5.17 -8.72
C PRO A 45 3.38 4.53 -8.64
N ILE A 46 3.21 3.33 -9.18
CA ILE A 46 1.97 2.54 -9.12
C ILE A 46 2.24 1.31 -8.26
N SER A 47 2.45 1.55 -6.96
CA SER A 47 2.73 0.48 -5.99
C SER A 47 1.46 -0.27 -5.56
N GLY A 48 0.29 0.33 -5.70
CA GLY A 48 -0.98 -0.34 -5.44
C GLY A 48 -2.17 0.49 -5.88
N PHE A 49 -3.19 -0.20 -6.37
CA PHE A 49 -4.42 0.41 -6.89
C PHE A 49 -5.64 -0.47 -6.62
N THR A 50 -6.81 0.13 -6.73
CA THR A 50 -8.09 -0.58 -6.78
C THR A 50 -8.80 -0.37 -8.09
N ILE A 51 -9.65 -1.31 -8.51
CA ILE A 51 -10.69 -1.08 -9.51
C ILE A 51 -12.01 -1.44 -8.86
N ASP A 52 -12.81 -0.42 -8.57
CA ASP A 52 -14.05 -0.49 -7.81
C ASP A 52 -13.91 -1.35 -6.53
N ARG A 53 -14.84 -2.29 -6.31
CA ARG A 53 -14.82 -3.27 -5.22
C ARG A 53 -14.37 -4.65 -5.68
N HIS A 54 -13.81 -4.75 -6.88
CA HIS A 54 -13.50 -6.02 -7.52
C HIS A 54 -12.01 -6.36 -7.49
N ILE A 55 -11.15 -5.35 -7.58
CA ILE A 55 -9.71 -5.54 -7.66
C ILE A 55 -9.00 -4.72 -6.60
N LEU A 56 -8.11 -5.37 -5.87
CA LEU A 56 -7.06 -4.75 -5.06
C LEU A 56 -5.72 -5.32 -5.55
N ALA A 57 -4.80 -4.44 -5.94
CA ALA A 57 -3.45 -4.79 -6.34
C ALA A 57 -2.44 -4.08 -5.43
N ILE A 58 -1.43 -4.82 -4.98
CA ILE A 58 -0.30 -4.32 -4.20
C ILE A 58 0.96 -4.97 -4.78
N GLN A 59 1.98 -4.16 -5.09
CA GLN A 59 3.24 -4.62 -5.68
C GLN A 59 4.19 -5.23 -4.63
N GLN A 60 4.03 -4.81 -3.39
CA GLN A 60 4.76 -5.32 -2.22
C GLN A 60 4.21 -6.67 -1.77
N HIS A 61 4.99 -7.38 -0.95
CA HIS A 61 4.72 -8.75 -0.52
C HIS A 61 4.18 -8.77 0.92
N PRO A 62 2.84 -8.72 1.11
CA PRO A 62 2.20 -8.80 2.43
C PRO A 62 2.44 -10.14 3.14
N ASP A 63 2.87 -11.15 2.40
CA ASP A 63 3.17 -12.52 2.81
C ASP A 63 4.63 -12.73 3.23
N PHE A 64 5.50 -11.73 3.02
CA PHE A 64 6.92 -11.86 3.34
C PHE A 64 7.22 -11.59 4.80
N THR A 65 8.31 -12.18 5.27
CA THR A 65 8.95 -11.89 6.56
C THR A 65 10.39 -11.45 6.34
N PRO A 66 11.04 -10.82 7.34
CA PRO A 66 12.45 -10.46 7.22
C PRO A 66 13.37 -11.66 6.94
N GLY A 67 13.08 -12.81 7.56
CA GLY A 67 13.84 -14.05 7.34
C GLY A 67 13.72 -14.58 5.91
N LEU A 68 12.49 -14.67 5.40
CA LEU A 68 12.26 -15.07 4.01
C LEU A 68 12.94 -14.09 3.04
N ASN A 69 12.81 -12.79 3.28
CA ASN A 69 13.39 -11.78 2.39
C ASN A 69 14.92 -11.83 2.40
N THR A 70 15.53 -12.07 3.57
CA THR A 70 16.98 -12.31 3.72
C THR A 70 17.44 -13.49 2.85
N ASP A 71 16.75 -14.63 2.96
CA ASP A 71 17.07 -15.82 2.18
C ASP A 71 16.93 -15.59 0.67
N LEU A 72 15.90 -14.86 0.24
CA LEU A 72 15.67 -14.56 -1.16
C LEU A 72 16.71 -13.61 -1.74
N ILE A 73 17.11 -12.57 -0.99
CA ILE A 73 18.17 -11.66 -1.42
C ILE A 73 19.50 -12.43 -1.52
N ASN A 74 19.88 -13.20 -0.50
CA ASN A 74 21.12 -13.97 -0.51
C ASN A 74 21.18 -14.98 -1.67
N ARG A 75 20.09 -15.71 -1.93
CA ARG A 75 20.02 -16.66 -3.06
C ARG A 75 20.11 -16.00 -4.42
N ARG A 76 19.75 -14.72 -4.52
CA ARG A 76 19.72 -13.95 -5.77
C ARG A 76 20.70 -12.79 -5.75
N PHE A 77 21.73 -12.83 -4.89
CA PHE A 77 22.56 -11.68 -4.57
C PHE A 77 23.13 -11.02 -5.84
N ASP A 78 23.76 -11.81 -6.71
CA ASP A 78 24.32 -11.33 -7.97
C ASP A 78 23.27 -10.78 -8.93
N ARG A 79 22.05 -11.34 -8.92
CA ARG A 79 20.93 -10.89 -9.76
C ARG A 79 20.31 -9.60 -9.24
N VAL A 80 20.20 -9.45 -7.93
CA VAL A 80 19.72 -8.21 -7.27
C VAL A 80 20.77 -7.10 -7.43
N GLY A 81 22.05 -7.47 -7.49
CA GLY A 81 23.15 -6.57 -7.83
C GLY A 81 23.33 -5.48 -6.78
N ALA A 82 23.47 -4.22 -7.21
CA ALA A 82 23.73 -3.08 -6.34
C ALA A 82 22.66 -2.86 -5.25
N ALA A 83 21.45 -3.41 -5.41
CA ALA A 83 20.38 -3.31 -4.43
C ALA A 83 20.45 -4.39 -3.32
N ALA A 84 21.34 -5.39 -3.42
CA ALA A 84 21.36 -6.53 -2.52
C ALA A 84 21.77 -6.12 -1.09
N GLU A 85 22.90 -5.44 -0.94
CA GLU A 85 23.36 -4.98 0.37
C GLU A 85 22.41 -3.96 1.02
N PRO A 86 21.96 -2.90 0.32
CA PRO A 86 20.94 -1.99 0.87
C PRO A 86 19.65 -2.72 1.27
N GLY A 87 19.22 -3.70 0.46
CA GLY A 87 18.07 -4.54 0.74
C GLY A 87 18.24 -5.29 2.05
N LEU A 88 19.35 -6.01 2.24
CA LEU A 88 19.65 -6.74 3.48
C LEU A 88 19.72 -5.81 4.70
N MET A 89 20.39 -4.66 4.59
CA MET A 89 20.47 -3.69 5.68
C MET A 89 19.08 -3.19 6.09
N SER A 90 18.19 -2.96 5.12
CA SER A 90 16.84 -2.45 5.37
C SER A 90 15.95 -3.39 6.20
N LEU A 91 16.26 -4.70 6.24
CA LEU A 91 15.45 -5.71 6.93
C LEU A 91 15.54 -5.64 8.46
N SER A 92 16.50 -4.88 9.00
CA SER A 92 16.60 -4.61 10.45
C SER A 92 15.81 -3.38 10.92
N GLY A 93 15.18 -2.66 9.99
CA GLY A 93 14.42 -1.45 10.25
C GLY A 93 12.96 -1.69 10.64
N ARG A 94 12.17 -0.60 10.57
CA ARG A 94 10.70 -0.64 10.75
C ARG A 94 10.08 -1.55 9.68
N ASP A 95 9.12 -2.36 10.12
CA ASP A 95 8.33 -3.26 9.29
C ASP A 95 6.85 -3.03 9.59
N ASP A 96 6.13 -2.50 8.60
CA ASP A 96 4.70 -2.22 8.67
C ASP A 96 3.89 -3.21 7.81
N THR A 97 4.48 -4.34 7.41
CA THR A 97 3.87 -5.31 6.48
C THR A 97 2.49 -5.79 6.94
N GLU A 98 2.27 -5.90 8.26
CA GLU A 98 0.97 -6.22 8.85
C GLU A 98 -0.15 -5.24 8.44
N THR A 99 0.18 -3.96 8.25
CA THR A 99 -0.76 -2.93 7.78
C THR A 99 -1.40 -3.33 6.43
N SER A 100 -0.60 -3.92 5.53
CA SER A 100 -1.09 -4.37 4.23
C SER A 100 -1.97 -5.61 4.31
N LEU A 101 -1.77 -6.48 5.32
CA LEU A 101 -2.68 -7.60 5.59
C LEU A 101 -4.05 -7.11 6.09
N VAL A 102 -4.08 -6.06 6.92
CA VAL A 102 -5.33 -5.42 7.34
C VAL A 102 -6.09 -4.86 6.13
N TRP A 103 -5.40 -4.17 5.22
CA TRP A 103 -6.01 -3.67 3.98
C TRP A 103 -6.67 -4.77 3.15
N ILE A 104 -5.97 -5.88 2.95
CA ILE A 104 -6.47 -7.03 2.20
C ILE A 104 -7.69 -7.64 2.89
N SER A 105 -7.61 -7.84 4.22
CA SER A 105 -8.71 -8.40 5.02
C SER A 105 -9.97 -7.54 4.91
N GLU A 106 -9.85 -6.23 5.11
CA GLU A 106 -10.98 -5.30 5.02
C GLU A 106 -11.54 -5.17 3.60
N PHE A 107 -10.67 -5.19 2.59
CA PHE A 107 -11.10 -5.26 1.20
C PHE A 107 -11.97 -6.50 0.95
N LEU A 108 -11.52 -7.68 1.40
CA LEU A 108 -12.24 -8.95 1.22
C LEU A 108 -13.56 -9.02 2.01
N LYS A 109 -13.61 -8.40 3.19
CA LYS A 109 -14.84 -8.33 4.01
C LYS A 109 -15.94 -7.47 3.39
N GLY A 110 -15.63 -6.69 2.36
CA GLY A 110 -16.62 -5.79 1.77
C GLY A 110 -16.68 -4.43 2.47
N THR A 111 -15.71 -4.07 3.31
CA THR A 111 -15.75 -2.83 4.11
C THR A 111 -15.87 -1.63 3.18
N SER A 112 -16.97 -0.88 3.35
CA SER A 112 -17.18 0.42 2.71
C SER A 112 -17.06 1.48 3.78
N ARG A 113 -16.33 2.56 3.48
CA ARG A 113 -16.35 3.74 4.34
C ARG A 113 -17.71 4.38 4.14
N GLN A 114 -18.49 4.53 5.21
CA GLN A 114 -19.63 5.45 5.18
C GLN A 114 -19.09 6.83 4.78
N PRO A 115 -19.74 7.56 3.85
CA PRO A 115 -19.41 8.95 3.64
C PRO A 115 -19.46 9.67 5.00
N VAL A 116 -18.45 10.46 5.32
CA VAL A 116 -18.56 11.39 6.44
C VAL A 116 -19.64 12.38 6.04
N GLU A 117 -20.83 12.27 6.63
CA GLU A 117 -21.84 13.32 6.57
C GLU A 117 -21.19 14.57 7.14
N THR A 118 -20.85 15.54 6.28
CA THR A 118 -20.55 16.90 6.72
C THR A 118 -21.85 17.47 7.25
N ALA A 119 -22.12 17.26 8.54
CA ALA A 119 -23.22 17.89 9.25
C ALA A 119 -22.94 19.40 9.36
N PHE A 120 -23.21 20.15 8.30
CA PHE A 120 -23.55 21.56 8.43
C PHE A 120 -24.98 21.63 8.96
N ASN A 121 -25.08 21.58 10.28
CA ASN A 121 -26.32 21.86 10.99
C ASN A 121 -26.60 23.36 10.88
N VAL A 122 -27.41 23.77 9.90
CA VAL A 122 -27.99 25.11 9.88
C VAL A 122 -29.18 25.08 10.84
N PRO A 123 -29.19 25.87 11.93
CA PRO A 123 -30.33 25.88 12.83
C PRO A 123 -31.56 26.41 12.11
N ASN A 124 -32.66 25.68 12.22
CA ASN A 124 -34.00 26.13 11.83
C ASN A 124 -34.30 27.49 12.45
N GLY A 125 -34.34 28.52 11.62
CA GLY A 125 -34.95 29.79 11.97
C GLY A 125 -36.44 29.73 11.63
N GLU A 126 -37.26 29.37 12.62
CA GLU A 126 -38.65 29.82 12.65
C GLU A 126 -38.67 31.30 13.03
N ALA A 127 -39.31 32.14 12.21
CA ALA A 127 -39.90 33.40 12.65
C ALA A 127 -40.91 33.91 11.59
N ILE A 128 -42.19 33.83 11.97
CA ILE A 128 -43.38 34.64 11.60
C ILE A 128 -43.82 34.69 10.13
#